data_AF-A0A5C6FJ23-F1
#
_entry.id   AF-A0A5C6FJ23-F1
#
_cell.length_a   1.000
_cell.length_b   1.000
_cell.length_c   1.000
_cell.angle_alpha   90.00
_cell.angle_beta   90.00
_cell.angle_gamma   90.00
#
_symmetry.space_group_name_H-M   'P 1'
#
loop_
_entity.id
_entity.type
_entity.pdbx_description
1 polymer ?
#
loop_
_entity_poly.entity_id
_entity_poly.type
_entity_poly.pdbx_seq_one_letter_code
_entity_poly.pdbx_strand_id
1 'polypeptide(L)'
;METPFSITNLSDPPLSIRAVSVLATIAAMAAWDLRRARRRGEHGGRYQSRRLVYRGVLACGIAGALFGVLMDQVTVSLSPEYFRIMKEIDASTMGGLRAGAADLGFAAGLVPGLIAGVCLTAAATLGRDTPGVRIGGVLRMLGVPLVMFLVAAPVMYHLQASLDVSGYQRGGLVGFDDDVVRRMVGVMGVHQAAYLSGFAGTVAATVWLRTRVSRH
;
A
#
# COMPACT_ATOMS: atom_id res chain seq x y z
N MET A 1 -27.49 -28.09 3.89
CA MET A 1 -27.10 -26.67 4.00
C MET A 1 -25.67 -26.61 3.49
N GLU A 2 -25.51 -26.44 2.18
CA GLU A 2 -24.20 -26.45 1.52
C GLU A 2 -23.52 -25.11 1.77
N THR A 3 -22.29 -25.12 2.26
CA THR A 3 -21.46 -23.91 2.44
C THR A 3 -21.15 -23.34 1.06
N PRO A 4 -21.67 -22.15 0.69
CA PRO A 4 -21.36 -21.56 -0.59
C PRO A 4 -19.95 -20.97 -0.49
N PHE A 5 -19.08 -21.34 -1.43
CA PHE A 5 -17.75 -20.76 -1.67
C PHE A 5 -16.69 -20.96 -0.58
N SER A 6 -16.16 -22.17 -0.47
CA SER A 6 -14.76 -22.33 -0.05
C SER A 6 -13.87 -22.32 -1.29
N ILE A 7 -13.49 -21.14 -1.78
CA ILE A 7 -12.37 -21.01 -2.71
C ILE A 7 -11.10 -20.86 -1.87
N THR A 8 -10.75 -21.90 -1.11
CA THR A 8 -9.37 -22.11 -0.69
C THR A 8 -8.84 -23.26 -1.51
N ASN A 9 -8.55 -22.96 -2.77
CA ASN A 9 -7.74 -23.85 -3.58
C ASN A 9 -6.35 -23.86 -2.93
N LEU A 10 -6.06 -24.87 -2.11
CA LEU A 10 -4.76 -25.08 -1.42
C LEU A 10 -3.55 -25.09 -2.37
N SER A 11 -3.79 -25.07 -3.68
CA SER A 11 -2.79 -24.98 -4.74
C SER A 11 -2.34 -23.55 -5.07
N ASP A 12 -3.06 -22.53 -4.60
CA ASP A 12 -2.74 -21.13 -4.88
C ASP A 12 -1.62 -20.63 -3.95
N PRO A 13 -0.51 -20.09 -4.48
CA PRO A 13 0.55 -19.57 -3.63
C PRO A 13 0.04 -18.35 -2.83
N PRO A 14 0.51 -18.17 -1.57
CA PRO A 14 0.20 -17.00 -0.74
C PRO A 14 0.31 -15.67 -1.50
N LEU A 15 -0.50 -14.68 -1.11
CA LEU A 15 -0.54 -13.38 -1.79
C LEU A 15 0.83 -12.70 -1.75
N SER A 16 1.58 -12.85 -0.65
CA SER A 16 2.97 -12.39 -0.53
C SER A 16 3.89 -13.03 -1.56
N ILE A 17 3.75 -14.32 -1.88
CA ILE A 17 4.58 -14.97 -2.91
C ILE A 17 4.30 -14.36 -4.28
N ARG A 18 3.02 -14.12 -4.60
CA ARG A 18 2.63 -13.44 -5.85
C ARG A 18 3.21 -12.02 -5.90
N ALA A 19 3.10 -11.28 -4.80
CA ALA A 19 3.62 -9.93 -4.65
C ALA A 19 5.16 -9.89 -4.76
N VAL A 20 5.87 -10.83 -4.15
CA VAL A 20 7.33 -11.01 -4.28
C VAL A 20 7.72 -11.36 -5.71
N SER A 21 6.94 -12.21 -6.39
CA SER A 21 7.18 -12.55 -7.80
C SER A 21 7.05 -11.32 -8.71
N VAL A 22 6.08 -10.44 -8.44
CA VAL A 22 5.94 -9.15 -9.13
C VAL A 22 7.18 -8.27 -8.89
N LEU A 23 7.62 -8.12 -7.63
CA LEU A 23 8.83 -7.36 -7.30
C LEU A 23 10.08 -7.92 -7.99
N ALA A 24 10.25 -9.24 -7.98
CA ALA A 24 11.36 -9.94 -8.63
C ALA A 24 11.35 -9.71 -10.14
N THR A 25 10.18 -9.76 -10.77
CA THR A 25 10.00 -9.51 -12.20
C THR A 25 10.37 -8.08 -12.56
N ILE A 26 9.87 -7.09 -11.80
CA ILE A 26 10.22 -5.68 -11.98
C ILE A 26 11.73 -5.46 -11.82
N ALA A 27 12.34 -6.07 -10.79
CA ALA A 27 13.77 -5.98 -10.53
C ALA A 27 14.61 -6.61 -11.66
N ALA A 28 14.20 -7.76 -12.19
CA ALA A 28 14.87 -8.43 -13.30
C ALA A 28 14.79 -7.58 -14.59
N MET A 29 13.61 -7.05 -14.91
CA MET A 29 13.41 -6.14 -16.04
C MET A 29 14.26 -4.87 -15.91
N ALA A 30 14.29 -4.28 -14.72
CA ALA A 30 15.12 -3.10 -14.42
C ALA A 30 16.62 -3.42 -14.58
N ALA A 31 17.09 -4.56 -14.08
CA ALA A 31 18.48 -4.97 -14.20
C ALA A 31 18.87 -5.20 -15.67
N TRP A 32 17.98 -5.83 -16.45
CA TRP A 32 18.18 -6.05 -17.88
C TRP A 32 18.23 -4.73 -18.66
N ASP A 33 17.28 -3.81 -18.44
CA ASP A 33 17.28 -2.50 -19.10
C ASP A 33 18.53 -1.69 -18.76
N LEU A 34 18.91 -1.63 -17.48
CA LEU A 34 20.11 -0.90 -17.05
C LEU A 34 21.40 -1.50 -17.61
N ARG A 35 21.48 -2.83 -17.77
CA ARG A 35 22.63 -3.49 -18.44
C ARG A 35 22.64 -3.17 -19.93
N ARG A 36 21.48 -3.18 -20.59
CA ARG A 36 21.34 -2.85 -22.01
C ARG A 36 21.73 -1.39 -22.28
N ALA A 37 21.28 -0.45 -21.44
CA ALA A 37 21.64 0.96 -21.52
C ALA A 37 23.16 1.16 -21.38
N ARG A 38 23.81 0.49 -20.41
CA ARG A 38 25.28 0.51 -20.26
C ARG A 38 26.00 0.01 -21.51
N ARG A 39 25.54 -1.09 -22.11
CA ARG A 39 26.15 -1.64 -23.35
C ARG A 39 26.03 -0.70 -24.55
N ARG A 40 25.03 0.17 -24.56
CA ARG A 40 24.85 1.23 -25.58
C ARG A 40 25.70 2.48 -25.31
N GLY A 41 26.51 2.49 -24.26
CA GLY A 41 27.26 3.68 -23.85
C GLY A 41 26.39 4.77 -23.25
N GLU A 42 25.14 4.48 -22.83
CA GLU A 42 24.30 5.47 -22.15
C GLU A 42 24.92 5.81 -20.79
N HIS A 43 25.45 7.02 -20.68
CA HIS A 43 26.09 7.56 -19.48
C HIS A 43 25.49 8.93 -19.12
N GLY A 44 25.84 9.44 -17.94
CA GLY A 44 25.38 10.77 -17.49
C GLY A 44 23.94 10.78 -16.98
N GLY A 45 23.26 11.91 -17.19
CA GLY A 45 21.97 12.20 -16.54
C GLY A 45 20.88 11.18 -16.82
N ARG A 46 20.64 10.85 -18.10
CA ARG A 46 19.54 9.96 -18.51
C ARG A 46 19.63 8.59 -17.86
N TYR A 47 20.86 8.08 -17.74
CA TYR A 47 21.13 6.84 -17.05
C TYR A 47 20.82 6.92 -15.54
N GLN A 48 21.12 8.06 -14.89
CA GLN A 48 20.76 8.28 -13.48
C GLN A 48 19.25 8.42 -13.28
N SER A 49 18.53 9.08 -14.20
CA SER A 49 17.06 9.17 -14.17
C SER A 49 16.42 7.80 -14.25
N ARG A 50 16.84 6.93 -15.19
CA ARG A 50 16.36 5.53 -15.27
C ARG A 50 16.62 4.77 -13.98
N ARG A 51 17.84 4.87 -13.42
CA ARG A 51 18.18 4.21 -12.14
C ARG A 51 17.31 4.70 -11.00
N LEU A 52 17.02 6.00 -10.95
CA LEU A 52 16.13 6.56 -9.93
C LEU A 52 14.71 6.02 -10.07
N VAL A 53 14.17 5.95 -11.29
CA VAL A 53 12.82 5.40 -11.54
C VAL A 53 12.74 3.97 -11.03
N TYR A 54 13.63 3.08 -11.46
CA TYR A 54 13.58 1.67 -11.02
C TYR A 54 13.75 1.50 -9.52
N ARG A 55 14.74 2.18 -8.93
CA ARG A 55 14.98 2.09 -7.48
C ARG A 55 13.86 2.72 -6.68
N GLY A 56 13.31 3.84 -7.15
CA GLY A 56 12.22 4.55 -6.49
C GLY A 56 10.92 3.77 -6.54
N VAL A 57 10.55 3.22 -7.70
CA VAL A 57 9.36 2.36 -7.83
C VAL A 57 9.47 1.16 -6.91
N LEU A 58 10.58 0.40 -6.95
CA LEU A 58 10.77 -0.76 -6.07
C LEU A 58 10.76 -0.39 -4.60
N ALA A 59 11.49 0.67 -4.21
CA ALA A 59 11.57 1.08 -2.82
C ALA A 59 10.22 1.59 -2.28
N CYS A 60 9.44 2.31 -3.08
CA CYS A 60 8.10 2.75 -2.70
C CYS A 60 7.11 1.58 -2.63
N GLY A 61 7.21 0.60 -3.54
CA GLY A 61 6.45 -0.64 -3.48
C GLY A 61 6.71 -1.41 -2.17
N ILE A 62 7.98 -1.61 -1.83
CA ILE A 62 8.39 -2.26 -0.57
C ILE A 62 7.89 -1.45 0.64
N ALA A 63 8.04 -0.12 0.63
CA ALA A 63 7.56 0.72 1.71
C ALA A 63 6.03 0.64 1.88
N GLY A 64 5.28 0.62 0.78
CA GLY A 64 3.83 0.43 0.79
C GLY A 64 3.43 -0.94 1.34
N ALA A 65 4.13 -2.00 0.93
CA ALA A 65 3.88 -3.35 1.44
C ALA A 65 4.15 -3.45 2.95
N LEU A 66 5.27 -2.88 3.45
CA LEU A 66 5.59 -2.83 4.87
C LEU A 66 4.56 -2.01 5.66
N PHE A 67 4.12 -0.88 5.11
CA PHE A 67 3.04 -0.08 5.70
C PHE A 67 1.74 -0.90 5.83
N GLY A 68 1.35 -1.61 4.76
CA GLY A 68 0.17 -2.46 4.78
C GLY A 68 0.24 -3.56 5.84
N VAL A 69 1.39 -4.24 5.95
CA VAL A 69 1.63 -5.22 7.03
C VAL A 69 1.45 -4.58 8.41
N LEU A 70 2.13 -3.46 8.68
CA LEU A 70 2.09 -2.80 9.98
C LEU A 70 0.67 -2.33 10.34
N MET A 71 -0.03 -1.75 9.37
CA MET A 71 -1.41 -1.29 9.53
C MET A 71 -2.35 -2.45 9.83
N ASP A 72 -2.20 -3.57 9.13
CA ASP A 72 -3.01 -4.77 9.37
C ASP A 72 -2.68 -5.44 10.71
N GLN A 73 -1.41 -5.40 11.16
CA GLN A 73 -1.06 -5.85 12.52
C GLN A 73 -1.68 -4.98 13.62
N VAL A 74 -1.80 -3.67 13.40
CA VAL A 74 -2.49 -2.78 14.35
C VAL A 74 -4.00 -3.06 14.32
N THR A 75 -4.60 -3.09 13.14
CA THR A 75 -6.05 -3.24 13.01
C THR A 75 -6.56 -4.62 13.41
N VAL A 76 -5.79 -5.71 13.18
CA VAL A 76 -6.15 -7.04 13.68
C VAL A 76 -6.11 -7.11 15.21
N SER A 77 -5.29 -6.27 15.84
CA SER A 77 -5.24 -6.14 17.31
C SER A 77 -6.46 -5.38 17.85
N LEU A 78 -7.04 -4.49 17.05
CA LEU A 78 -8.24 -3.71 17.41
C LEU A 78 -9.54 -4.47 17.14
N SER A 79 -9.63 -5.19 16.02
CA SER A 79 -10.77 -6.05 15.69
C SER A 79 -10.32 -7.29 14.91
N PRO A 80 -10.06 -8.41 15.60
CA PRO A 80 -9.86 -9.71 14.96
C PRO A 80 -11.05 -10.13 14.09
N GLU A 81 -12.26 -9.73 14.49
CA GLU A 81 -13.52 -10.09 13.83
C GLU A 81 -13.63 -9.47 12.44
N TYR A 82 -13.10 -8.26 12.24
CA TYR A 82 -13.00 -7.64 10.92
C TYR A 82 -12.24 -8.53 9.93
N PHE A 83 -11.11 -9.12 10.35
CA PHE A 83 -10.32 -9.98 9.47
C PHE A 83 -10.97 -11.34 9.24
N ARG A 84 -11.62 -11.92 10.25
CA ARG A 84 -12.31 -13.21 10.10
C ARG A 84 -13.58 -13.11 9.25
N ILE A 85 -14.38 -12.06 9.47
CA ILE A 85 -15.72 -11.94 8.88
C ILE A 85 -15.66 -11.15 7.57
N MET A 86 -15.05 -9.95 7.57
CA MET A 86 -15.08 -9.06 6.40
C MET A 86 -13.96 -9.35 5.40
N LYS A 87 -12.84 -9.91 5.87
CA LYS A 87 -11.71 -10.32 5.01
C LYS A 87 -11.64 -11.83 4.81
N GLU A 88 -12.54 -12.58 5.45
CA GLU A 88 -12.65 -14.04 5.33
C GLU A 88 -11.32 -14.78 5.56
N ILE A 89 -10.47 -14.25 6.46
CA ILE A 89 -9.18 -14.86 6.76
C ILE A 89 -9.40 -16.02 7.72
N ASP A 90 -9.13 -17.22 7.21
CA ASP A 90 -9.18 -18.45 7.99
C ASP A 90 -8.03 -18.52 9.01
N ALA A 91 -8.39 -18.36 10.29
CA ALA A 91 -7.45 -18.42 11.41
C ALA A 91 -6.90 -19.84 11.68
N SER A 92 -7.45 -20.87 11.04
CA SER A 92 -6.98 -22.26 11.16
C SER A 92 -5.81 -22.59 10.22
N THR A 93 -5.48 -21.70 9.30
CA THR A 93 -4.32 -21.84 8.39
C THR A 93 -2.97 -21.68 9.12
N MET A 94 -1.90 -22.26 8.56
CA MET A 94 -0.54 -22.13 9.11
C MET A 94 -0.16 -20.66 9.30
N GLY A 95 0.09 -20.27 10.56
CA GLY A 95 0.45 -18.90 10.95
C GLY A 95 -0.68 -18.08 11.59
N GLY A 96 -1.92 -18.56 11.50
CA GLY A 96 -3.09 -17.96 12.15
C GLY A 96 -3.48 -16.58 11.60
N LEU A 97 -4.47 -15.97 12.25
CA LEU A 97 -5.11 -14.73 11.77
C LEU A 97 -4.12 -13.57 11.52
N ARG A 98 -3.10 -13.42 12.36
CA ARG A 98 -2.10 -12.36 12.22
C ARG A 98 -1.20 -12.54 11.00
N ALA A 99 -0.81 -13.78 10.69
CA ALA A 99 -0.02 -14.06 9.50
C ALA A 99 -0.84 -13.84 8.23
N GLY A 100 -2.10 -14.28 8.21
CA GLY A 100 -3.02 -14.02 7.10
C GLY A 100 -3.26 -12.52 6.89
N ALA A 101 -3.46 -11.76 7.97
CA ALA A 101 -3.57 -10.29 7.90
C ALA A 101 -2.27 -9.64 7.38
N ALA A 102 -1.10 -10.12 7.79
CA ALA A 102 0.17 -9.64 7.25
C ALA A 102 0.30 -9.94 5.74
N ASP A 103 -0.08 -11.14 5.30
CA ASP A 103 -0.02 -11.55 3.90
C ASP A 103 -0.91 -10.67 3.01
N LEU A 104 -2.15 -10.44 3.46
CA LEU A 104 -3.10 -9.57 2.80
C LEU A 104 -2.62 -8.11 2.79
N GLY A 105 -2.19 -7.60 3.94
CA GLY A 105 -1.67 -6.24 4.08
C GLY A 105 -0.45 -5.98 3.22
N PHE A 106 0.46 -6.94 3.12
CA PHE A 106 1.64 -6.86 2.24
C PHE A 106 1.22 -6.67 0.77
N ALA A 107 0.33 -7.52 0.27
CA ALA A 107 -0.14 -7.46 -1.12
C ALA A 107 -0.96 -6.19 -1.39
N ALA A 108 -1.85 -5.83 -0.48
CA ALA A 108 -2.69 -4.64 -0.58
C ALA A 108 -1.87 -3.34 -0.53
N GLY A 109 -0.80 -3.30 0.26
CA GLY A 109 0.09 -2.16 0.38
C GLY A 109 1.09 -2.02 -0.78
N LEU A 110 1.50 -3.13 -1.40
CA LEU A 110 2.48 -3.14 -2.48
C LEU A 110 2.03 -2.30 -3.69
N VAL A 111 0.82 -2.53 -4.19
CA VAL A 111 0.35 -1.90 -5.43
C VAL A 111 0.25 -0.37 -5.30
N PRO A 112 -0.38 0.22 -4.27
CA PRO A 112 -0.35 1.66 -4.05
C PRO A 112 1.07 2.21 -3.88
N GLY A 113 1.96 1.46 -3.23
CA GLY A 113 3.37 1.83 -3.09
C GLY A 113 4.10 1.93 -4.43
N LEU A 114 3.87 0.97 -5.34
CA LEU A 114 4.43 1.00 -6.70
C LEU A 114 3.90 2.21 -7.49
N ILE A 115 2.59 2.47 -7.41
CA ILE A 115 1.95 3.63 -8.05
C ILE A 115 2.57 4.94 -7.54
N ALA A 116 2.70 5.10 -6.23
CA ALA A 116 3.34 6.26 -5.62
C ALA A 116 4.79 6.42 -6.10
N GLY A 117 5.54 5.32 -6.18
CA GLY A 117 6.89 5.31 -6.73
C GLY A 117 6.96 5.81 -8.17
N VAL A 118 6.03 5.39 -9.04
CA VAL A 118 5.94 5.88 -10.42
C VAL A 118 5.66 7.39 -10.42
N CYS A 119 4.63 7.84 -9.70
CA CYS A 119 4.24 9.26 -9.67
C CYS A 119 5.37 10.16 -9.15
N LEU A 120 6.03 9.78 -8.05
CA LEU A 120 7.10 10.57 -7.44
C LEU A 120 8.37 10.59 -8.29
N THR A 121 8.77 9.45 -8.85
CA THR A 121 9.98 9.38 -9.70
C THR A 121 9.75 10.03 -11.06
N ALA A 122 8.56 9.94 -11.64
CA ALA A 122 8.18 10.68 -12.83
C ALA A 122 8.24 12.19 -12.59
N ALA A 123 7.69 12.68 -11.47
CA ALA A 123 7.77 14.10 -11.12
C ALA A 123 9.22 14.61 -10.97
N ALA A 124 10.11 13.75 -10.47
CA ALA A 124 11.54 14.03 -10.31
C ALA A 124 12.33 14.05 -11.63
N THR A 125 11.86 13.37 -12.68
CA THR A 125 12.65 13.09 -13.89
C THR A 125 12.04 13.60 -15.19
N LEU A 126 10.72 13.81 -15.25
CA LEU A 126 10.02 14.18 -16.49
C LEU A 126 10.51 15.53 -17.02
N GLY A 127 10.91 15.52 -18.30
CA GLY A 127 11.45 16.69 -19.01
C GLY A 127 12.87 17.08 -18.58
N ARG A 128 13.64 16.16 -17.97
CA ARG A 128 14.99 16.45 -17.49
C ARG A 128 16.00 15.39 -17.90
N ASP A 129 17.19 15.85 -18.24
CA ASP A 129 18.31 14.95 -18.46
C ASP A 129 18.83 14.38 -17.14
N THR A 130 18.86 15.16 -16.04
CA THR A 130 19.28 14.69 -14.71
C THR A 130 18.09 14.65 -13.74
N PRO A 131 18.09 13.70 -12.77
CA PRO A 131 17.04 13.65 -11.77
C PRO A 131 17.14 14.85 -10.83
N GLY A 132 16.02 15.53 -10.60
CA GLY A 132 15.96 16.70 -9.72
C GLY A 132 16.06 16.38 -8.23
N VAL A 133 15.87 15.12 -7.85
CA VAL A 133 16.08 14.63 -6.48
C VAL A 133 16.76 13.28 -6.49
N ARG A 134 17.42 12.94 -5.38
CA ARG A 134 17.94 11.59 -5.13
C ARG A 134 16.83 10.68 -4.58
N ILE A 135 17.11 9.38 -4.52
CA ILE A 135 16.20 8.37 -3.95
C ILE A 135 15.71 8.74 -2.53
N GLY A 136 16.59 9.29 -1.69
CA GLY A 136 16.20 9.75 -0.35
C GLY A 136 15.18 10.89 -0.37
N GLY A 137 15.19 11.74 -1.41
CA GLY A 137 14.15 12.75 -1.62
C GLY A 137 12.81 12.13 -1.97
N VAL A 138 12.79 11.13 -2.86
CA VAL A 138 11.58 10.35 -3.20
C VAL A 138 11.00 9.66 -1.96
N LEU A 139 11.84 9.00 -1.16
CA LEU A 139 11.37 8.30 0.04
C LEU A 139 10.86 9.26 1.12
N ARG A 140 11.46 10.45 1.28
CA ARG A 140 10.93 11.48 2.18
C ARG A 140 9.54 11.96 1.77
N MET A 141 9.23 11.95 0.47
CA MET A 141 7.90 12.34 -0.02
C MET A 141 6.80 11.35 0.39
N LEU A 142 7.13 10.09 0.71
CA LEU A 142 6.18 9.15 1.32
C LEU A 142 5.76 9.57 2.73
N GLY A 143 6.50 10.50 3.37
CA GLY A 143 6.10 11.09 4.65
C GLY A 143 4.80 11.88 4.55
N VAL A 144 4.46 12.45 3.39
CA VAL A 144 3.22 13.23 3.20
C VAL A 144 1.97 12.34 3.36
N PRO A 145 1.76 11.27 2.55
CA PRO A 145 0.61 10.39 2.75
C PRO A 145 0.62 9.72 4.13
N LEU A 146 1.80 9.43 4.70
CA LEU A 146 1.90 8.86 6.04
C LEU A 146 1.38 9.82 7.13
N VAL A 147 1.81 11.08 7.11
CA VAL A 147 1.33 12.10 8.08
C VAL A 147 -0.16 12.32 7.91
N MET A 148 -0.67 12.41 6.69
CA MET A 148 -2.11 12.52 6.44
C MET A 148 -2.87 11.33 7.02
N PHE A 149 -2.34 10.11 6.85
CA PHE A 149 -2.93 8.90 7.43
C PHE A 149 -2.94 8.94 8.95
N LEU A 150 -1.84 9.32 9.59
CA LEU A 150 -1.74 9.38 11.06
C LEU A 150 -2.75 10.36 11.67
N VAL A 151 -3.10 11.42 10.95
CA VAL A 151 -4.15 12.38 11.36
C VAL A 151 -5.54 11.86 11.04
N ALA A 152 -5.76 11.31 9.84
CA ALA A 152 -7.07 10.90 9.38
C ALA A 152 -7.56 9.59 10.02
N ALA A 153 -6.67 8.66 10.37
CA ALA A 153 -7.05 7.34 10.85
C ALA A 153 -7.82 7.36 12.18
N PRO A 154 -7.39 8.10 13.24
CA PRO A 154 -8.18 8.20 14.47
C PRO A 154 -9.54 8.85 14.21
N VAL A 155 -9.59 9.91 13.39
CA VAL A 155 -10.82 10.61 13.05
C VAL A 155 -11.80 9.68 12.35
N MET A 156 -11.35 8.97 11.31
CA MET A 156 -12.18 8.04 10.55
C MET A 156 -12.59 6.82 11.36
N TYR A 157 -11.73 6.34 12.27
CA TYR A 157 -12.10 5.28 13.21
C TYR A 157 -13.31 5.72 14.04
N HIS A 158 -13.23 6.87 14.70
CA HIS A 158 -14.31 7.37 15.55
C HIS A 158 -15.56 7.77 14.76
N LEU A 159 -15.40 8.39 13.58
CA LEU A 159 -16.50 8.77 12.71
C LEU A 159 -17.32 7.55 12.31
N GLN A 160 -16.66 6.49 11.83
CA GLN A 160 -17.33 5.26 11.41
C GLN A 160 -17.93 4.51 12.61
N ALA A 161 -17.17 4.37 13.70
CA ALA A 161 -17.63 3.69 14.90
C ALA A 161 -18.87 4.34 15.54
N SER A 162 -19.04 5.66 15.39
CA SER A 162 -20.08 6.44 16.08
C SER A 162 -21.30 6.77 15.22
N LEU A 163 -21.10 6.99 13.91
CA LEU A 163 -22.17 7.48 13.04
C LEU A 163 -22.74 6.42 12.11
N ASP A 164 -22.09 5.25 12.02
CA ASP A 164 -22.42 4.22 11.03
C ASP A 164 -22.58 4.82 9.62
N VAL A 165 -21.60 5.62 9.19
CA VAL A 165 -21.69 6.37 7.91
C VAL A 165 -21.92 5.42 6.73
N SER A 166 -21.49 4.16 6.86
CA SER A 166 -21.68 3.09 5.90
C SER A 166 -22.98 2.28 6.02
N GLY A 167 -23.78 2.47 7.08
CA GLY A 167 -25.03 1.72 7.31
C GLY A 167 -24.86 0.25 7.73
N TYR A 168 -23.64 -0.18 8.10
CA TYR A 168 -23.34 -1.56 8.48
C TYR A 168 -23.91 -1.93 9.85
N GLN A 169 -23.92 -1.00 10.81
CA GLN A 169 -24.55 -1.22 12.12
C GLN A 169 -26.06 -1.40 11.98
N ARG A 170 -26.70 -0.74 11.00
CA ARG A 170 -28.16 -0.77 10.82
C ARG A 170 -28.70 -1.94 10.00
N GLY A 171 -27.88 -2.75 9.34
CA GLY A 171 -28.42 -3.80 8.45
C GLY A 171 -27.57 -5.03 8.15
N GLY A 172 -26.27 -5.08 8.48
CA GLY A 172 -25.38 -6.13 7.97
C GLY A 172 -24.88 -7.16 8.99
N LEU A 173 -24.92 -6.86 10.29
CA LEU A 173 -24.28 -7.65 11.35
C LEU A 173 -25.25 -8.04 12.47
N VAL A 174 -26.51 -8.32 12.09
CA VAL A 174 -27.56 -8.77 13.02
C VAL A 174 -27.09 -10.05 13.73
N GLY A 175 -27.04 -10.01 15.06
CA GLY A 175 -26.62 -11.14 15.90
C GLY A 175 -25.19 -11.04 16.47
N PHE A 176 -24.42 -10.02 16.10
CA PHE A 176 -23.17 -9.68 16.76
C PHE A 176 -23.40 -8.63 17.87
N ASP A 177 -22.54 -8.67 18.89
CA ASP A 177 -22.50 -7.66 19.95
C ASP A 177 -22.18 -6.28 19.35
N ASP A 178 -22.91 -5.24 19.77
CA ASP A 178 -22.71 -3.85 19.35
C ASP A 178 -21.25 -3.40 19.47
N ASP A 179 -20.54 -3.87 20.50
CA ASP A 179 -19.12 -3.56 20.69
C ASP A 179 -18.22 -4.18 19.63
N VAL A 180 -18.54 -5.40 19.19
CA VAL A 180 -17.84 -6.07 18.08
C VAL A 180 -18.08 -5.31 16.79
N VAL A 181 -19.34 -4.99 16.49
CA VAL A 181 -19.72 -4.25 15.28
C VAL A 181 -19.04 -2.88 15.24
N ARG A 182 -19.06 -2.15 16.36
CA ARG A 182 -18.41 -0.84 16.49
C ARG A 182 -16.91 -0.90 16.20
N ARG A 183 -16.19 -1.88 16.74
CA ARG A 183 -14.75 -2.05 16.47
C ARG A 183 -14.48 -2.41 15.01
N MET A 184 -15.29 -3.29 14.41
CA MET A 184 -15.16 -3.68 13.00
C MET A 184 -15.35 -2.48 12.06
N VAL A 185 -16.42 -1.71 12.27
CA VAL A 185 -16.73 -0.52 11.47
C VAL A 185 -15.68 0.59 11.68
N GLY A 186 -15.18 0.76 12.91
CA GLY A 186 -14.06 1.65 13.18
C GLY A 186 -12.78 1.26 12.42
N VAL A 187 -12.41 -0.03 12.44
CA VAL A 187 -11.26 -0.54 11.66
C VAL A 187 -11.45 -0.35 10.16
N MET A 188 -12.68 -0.51 9.65
CA MET A 188 -12.98 -0.19 8.25
C MET A 188 -12.72 1.29 7.95
N GLY A 189 -13.07 2.19 8.87
CA GLY A 189 -12.73 3.62 8.79
C GLY A 189 -11.23 3.88 8.69
N VAL A 190 -10.41 3.14 9.44
CA VAL A 190 -8.93 3.24 9.35
C VAL A 190 -8.44 2.85 7.95
N HIS A 191 -8.99 1.79 7.35
CA HIS A 191 -8.64 1.39 5.97
C HIS A 191 -9.05 2.47 4.95
N GLN A 192 -10.24 3.05 5.09
CA GLN A 192 -10.69 4.16 4.25
C GLN A 192 -9.76 5.37 4.37
N ALA A 193 -9.32 5.69 5.60
CA ALA A 193 -8.34 6.75 5.84
C ALA A 193 -7.01 6.45 5.13
N ALA A 194 -6.55 5.19 5.13
CA ALA A 194 -5.35 4.78 4.43
C ALA A 194 -5.45 5.00 2.92
N TYR A 195 -6.57 4.61 2.30
CA TYR A 195 -6.80 4.83 0.87
C TYR A 195 -6.85 6.32 0.52
N LEU A 196 -7.63 7.10 1.27
CA LEU A 196 -7.79 8.53 1.01
C LEU A 196 -6.47 9.29 1.20
N SER A 197 -5.77 9.02 2.31
CA SER A 197 -4.50 9.67 2.63
C SER A 197 -3.38 9.22 1.70
N GLY A 198 -3.35 7.95 1.33
CA GLY A 198 -2.42 7.41 0.33
C GLY A 198 -2.57 8.10 -1.02
N PHE A 199 -3.81 8.22 -1.52
CA PHE A 199 -4.09 8.91 -2.78
C PHE A 199 -3.80 10.41 -2.70
N ALA A 200 -4.47 11.13 -1.80
CA ALA A 200 -4.37 12.58 -1.69
C ALA A 200 -2.94 13.03 -1.34
N GLY A 201 -2.27 12.31 -0.43
CA GLY A 201 -0.90 12.61 -0.04
C GLY A 201 0.12 12.33 -1.14
N THR A 202 -0.08 11.27 -1.93
CA THR A 202 0.76 11.02 -3.11
C THR A 202 0.58 12.12 -4.16
N VAL A 203 -0.67 12.52 -4.46
CA VAL A 203 -0.95 13.63 -5.38
C VAL A 203 -0.29 14.92 -4.89
N ALA A 204 -0.49 15.29 -3.62
CA ALA A 204 0.11 16.48 -3.03
C ALA A 204 1.64 16.47 -3.10
N ALA A 205 2.26 15.33 -2.75
CA ALA A 205 3.71 15.16 -2.81
C ALA A 205 4.25 15.23 -4.24
N THR A 206 3.55 14.62 -5.20
CA THR A 206 3.89 14.67 -6.63
C THR A 206 3.81 16.10 -7.17
N VAL A 207 2.74 16.84 -6.88
CA VAL A 207 2.57 18.24 -7.30
C VAL A 207 3.64 19.12 -6.66
N TRP A 208 3.91 18.96 -5.36
CA TRP A 208 4.95 19.70 -4.65
C TRP A 208 6.34 19.42 -5.24
N LEU A 209 6.67 18.16 -5.49
CA LEU A 209 7.94 17.78 -6.07
C LEU A 209 8.08 18.35 -7.49
N ARG A 210 7.03 18.27 -8.30
CA ARG A 210 7.03 18.82 -9.65
C ARG A 210 7.23 20.34 -9.65
N THR A 211 6.59 21.07 -8.74
CA THR A 211 6.71 22.54 -8.67
C THR A 211 8.04 23.00 -8.10
N ARG A 212 8.60 22.32 -7.10
CA ARG A 212 9.91 22.63 -6.52
C ARG A 212 11.04 22.37 -7.49
N VAL A 213 11.01 21.23 -8.18
CA VAL A 213 12.07 20.87 -9.11
C VAL A 213 12.00 21.72 -10.39
N SER A 214 10.86 22.31 -10.75
CA SER A 214 10.76 23.19 -11.93
C SER A 214 11.29 24.61 -11.70
N ARG A 215 11.64 24.98 -10.47
CA ARG A 215 12.22 26.30 -10.13
C ARG A 215 13.76 26.31 -10.17
N HIS A 216 14.37 25.17 -10.46
CA HIS A 216 15.81 24.97 -10.59
C HIS A 216 16.11 24.34 -11.95
#